data_AF-A0ABD5MR69-F1
#
_entry.id   AF-A0ABD5MR69-F1
#
_cell.length_a   1.000
_cell.length_b   1.000
_cell.length_c   1.000
_cell.angle_alpha   90.00
_cell.angle_beta   90.00
_cell.angle_gamma   90.00
#
_symmetry.space_group_name_H-M   'P 1'
#
loop_
_entity.id
_entity.type
_entity.pdbx_description
1 polymer ?
#
loop_
_entity_poly.entity_id
_entity_poly.type
_entity_poly.pdbx_seq_one_letter_code
_entity_poly.pdbx_strand_id
1 'polypeptide(L)'
;MATDAQQACFEAGIKFGSLYHQFAGTPVSPRSTRSLETAIAESIENQPYCESVTVAIDDDAVAADIDHENGYTELSGHLMEVEMRVAYEGVTVRTRMEMEDGYPLMKLVEVVEPDD
;
A
#
# COMPACT_ATOMS: atom_id res chain seq x y z
N MET A 1 -4.36 19.68 20.66
CA MET A 1 -3.58 18.54 20.13
C MET A 1 -4.41 17.83 19.08
N ALA A 2 -3.82 16.98 18.25
CA ALA A 2 -4.58 16.15 17.34
C ALA A 2 -5.51 15.20 18.11
N THR A 3 -6.68 14.88 17.56
CA THR A 3 -7.51 13.79 18.07
C THR A 3 -6.90 12.44 17.69
N ASP A 4 -7.32 11.36 18.36
CA ASP A 4 -6.81 10.02 18.05
C ASP A 4 -7.12 9.62 16.60
N ALA A 5 -8.30 9.99 16.07
CA ALA A 5 -8.63 9.81 14.66
C ALA A 5 -7.71 10.58 13.70
N GLN A 6 -7.35 11.83 14.04
CA GLN A 6 -6.39 12.62 13.26
C GLN A 6 -5.01 11.98 13.28
N GLN A 7 -4.56 11.47 14.44
CA GLN A 7 -3.29 10.77 14.57
C GLN A 7 -3.29 9.46 13.78
N ALA A 8 -4.35 8.65 13.86
CA ALA A 8 -4.48 7.41 13.11
C ALA A 8 -4.44 7.65 11.59
N CYS A 9 -5.13 8.68 11.11
CA CYS A 9 -5.11 9.06 9.68
C CYS A 9 -3.73 9.59 9.25
N PHE A 10 -3.06 10.35 10.12
CA PHE A 10 -1.69 10.83 9.88
C PHE A 10 -0.71 9.66 9.74
N GLU A 11 -0.80 8.68 10.64
CA GLU A 11 -0.02 7.44 10.54
C GLU A 11 -0.30 6.74 9.21
N ALA A 12 -1.57 6.55 8.81
CA ALA A 12 -1.90 5.95 7.53
C ALA A 12 -1.23 6.66 6.33
N GLY A 13 -1.16 8.00 6.35
CA GLY A 13 -0.43 8.78 5.36
C GLY A 13 1.08 8.50 5.34
N ILE A 14 1.71 8.36 6.52
CA ILE A 14 3.14 7.97 6.62
C ILE A 14 3.37 6.60 5.97
N LYS A 15 2.50 5.62 6.23
CA LYS A 15 2.65 4.26 5.68
C LYS A 15 2.53 4.27 4.16
N PHE A 16 1.57 4.99 3.60
CA PHE A 16 1.46 5.14 2.16
C PHE A 16 2.68 5.83 1.52
N GLY A 17 3.14 6.93 2.11
CA GLY A 17 4.30 7.66 1.59
C GLY A 17 5.57 6.80 1.61
N SER A 18 5.80 6.08 2.71
CA SER A 18 6.94 5.15 2.83
C SER A 18 6.82 3.96 1.89
N LEU A 19 5.66 3.30 1.80
CA LEU A 19 5.41 2.20 0.87
C LEU A 19 5.71 2.63 -0.57
N TYR A 20 5.05 3.70 -1.03
CA TYR A 20 5.15 4.09 -2.44
C TYR A 20 6.58 4.46 -2.82
N HIS A 21 7.23 5.32 -2.04
CA HIS A 21 8.56 5.82 -2.38
C HIS A 21 9.71 4.84 -2.06
N GLN A 22 9.50 3.86 -1.19
CA GLN A 22 10.50 2.83 -0.91
C GLN A 22 10.54 1.76 -2.00
N PHE A 23 9.40 1.42 -2.59
CA PHE A 23 9.27 0.28 -3.50
C PHE A 23 9.08 0.65 -4.97
N ALA A 24 8.67 1.88 -5.29
CA ALA A 24 8.65 2.34 -6.68
C ALA A 24 10.03 2.22 -7.34
N GLY A 25 10.08 1.69 -8.57
CA GLY A 25 11.33 1.41 -9.28
C GLY A 25 11.91 0.01 -9.01
N THR A 26 11.33 -0.78 -8.10
CA THR A 26 11.81 -2.14 -7.84
C THR A 26 11.59 -3.03 -9.07
N PRO A 27 12.61 -3.73 -9.60
CA PRO A 27 12.42 -4.68 -10.68
C PRO A 27 11.41 -5.78 -10.32
N VAL A 28 10.40 -5.97 -11.16
CA VAL A 28 9.33 -6.94 -10.95
C VAL A 28 8.99 -7.68 -12.25
N SER A 29 8.68 -8.97 -12.11
CA SER A 29 8.18 -9.85 -13.18
C SER A 29 7.07 -10.74 -12.59
N PRO A 30 6.25 -11.43 -13.42
CA PRO A 30 5.21 -12.34 -12.91
C PRO A 30 5.74 -13.45 -11.98
N ARG A 31 7.05 -13.75 -12.04
CA ARG A 31 7.69 -14.73 -11.15
C ARG A 31 8.00 -14.18 -9.75
N SER A 32 8.08 -12.86 -9.59
CA SER A 32 8.52 -12.20 -8.37
C SER A 32 7.42 -11.37 -7.70
N THR A 33 6.25 -11.21 -8.31
CA THR A 33 5.10 -10.46 -7.77
C THR A 33 4.75 -10.94 -6.37
N ARG A 34 4.52 -12.24 -6.19
CA ARG A 34 4.15 -12.84 -4.90
C ARG A 34 5.17 -12.59 -3.80
N SER A 35 6.47 -12.75 -4.09
CA SER A 35 7.51 -12.49 -3.09
C SER A 35 7.63 -11.00 -2.75
N LEU A 36 7.37 -10.12 -3.72
CA LEU A 36 7.46 -8.68 -3.53
C LEU A 36 6.26 -8.17 -2.73
N GLU A 37 5.05 -8.68 -2.99
CA GLU A 37 3.85 -8.43 -2.18
C GLU A 37 4.11 -8.73 -0.71
N THR A 38 4.61 -9.93 -0.40
CA THR A 38 4.95 -10.32 0.98
C THR A 38 5.99 -9.38 1.58
N ALA A 39 7.07 -9.08 0.86
CA ALA A 39 8.13 -8.22 1.36
C ALA A 39 7.65 -6.78 1.65
N ILE A 40 6.79 -6.24 0.79
CA ILE A 40 6.18 -4.91 1.00
C ILE A 40 5.28 -4.96 2.24
N ALA A 41 4.37 -5.92 2.32
CA ALA A 41 3.43 -6.04 3.44
C ALA A 41 4.17 -6.13 4.78
N GLU A 42 5.10 -7.08 4.91
CA GLU A 42 5.89 -7.27 6.15
C GLU A 42 6.72 -6.03 6.52
N SER A 43 7.28 -5.33 5.52
CA SER A 43 8.06 -4.11 5.75
C SER A 43 7.21 -2.97 6.31
N ILE A 44 5.98 -2.82 5.82
CA ILE A 44 5.08 -1.73 6.23
C ILE A 44 4.34 -2.07 7.52
N GLU A 45 3.99 -3.33 7.75
CA GLU A 45 3.47 -3.83 9.03
C GLU A 45 4.44 -3.62 10.19
N ASN A 46 5.75 -3.62 9.92
CA ASN A 46 6.77 -3.33 10.93
C ASN A 46 6.77 -1.86 11.41
N GLN A 47 5.99 -0.97 10.79
CA GLN A 47 5.84 0.42 11.24
C GLN A 47 4.87 0.54 12.42
N PRO A 48 5.01 1.56 13.29
CA PRO A 48 4.11 1.75 14.43
C PRO A 48 2.63 1.80 14.03
N TYR A 49 1.77 1.17 14.84
CA TYR A 49 0.31 1.20 14.70
C TYR A 49 -0.26 0.55 13.43
N CYS A 50 0.58 -0.12 12.63
CA CYS A 50 0.14 -0.87 11.46
C CYS A 50 -0.30 -2.27 11.91
N GLU A 51 -1.59 -2.57 11.78
CA GLU A 51 -2.13 -3.87 12.19
C GLU A 51 -2.02 -4.91 11.07
N SER A 52 -2.28 -4.48 9.83
CA SER A 52 -2.18 -5.36 8.66
C SER A 52 -2.01 -4.57 7.37
N VAL A 53 -1.28 -5.14 6.41
CA VAL A 53 -1.13 -4.64 5.05
C VAL A 53 -1.37 -5.77 4.07
N THR A 54 -2.20 -5.53 3.05
CA THR A 54 -2.33 -6.42 1.90
C THR A 54 -1.86 -5.68 0.66
N VAL A 55 -1.01 -6.33 -0.12
CA VAL A 55 -0.51 -5.82 -1.40
C VAL A 55 -0.86 -6.84 -2.47
N ALA A 56 -1.48 -6.37 -3.54
CA ALA A 56 -1.80 -7.19 -4.71
C ALA A 56 -1.19 -6.51 -5.94
N ILE A 57 -0.18 -7.14 -6.52
CA ILE A 57 0.44 -6.77 -7.79
C ILE A 57 -0.31 -7.50 -8.91
N ASP A 58 -0.71 -6.73 -9.92
CA ASP A 58 -1.42 -7.23 -11.10
C ASP A 58 -0.41 -7.89 -12.07
N ASP A 59 -0.45 -9.23 -12.15
CA ASP A 59 0.43 -10.01 -13.01
C ASP A 59 0.22 -9.70 -14.50
N ASP A 60 -1.02 -9.37 -14.93
CA ASP A 60 -1.35 -9.06 -16.32
C ASP A 60 -0.82 -7.68 -16.68
N ALA A 61 -0.98 -6.70 -15.79
CA ALA A 61 -0.42 -5.36 -15.98
C ALA A 61 1.12 -5.40 -15.99
N VAL A 62 1.74 -6.18 -15.09
CA VAL A 62 3.18 -6.40 -15.09
C VAL A 62 3.63 -7.03 -16.41
N ALA A 63 2.93 -8.05 -16.90
CA ALA A 63 3.27 -8.70 -18.16
C ALA A 63 3.13 -7.77 -19.37
N ALA A 64 2.13 -6.88 -19.36
CA ALA A 64 1.90 -5.90 -20.41
C ALA A 64 2.97 -4.80 -20.45
N ASP A 65 3.54 -4.44 -19.30
CA ASP A 65 4.54 -3.38 -19.16
C ASP A 65 5.99 -3.85 -19.42
N ILE A 66 6.22 -5.14 -19.64
CA ILE A 66 7.54 -5.65 -20.02
C ILE A 66 7.81 -5.29 -21.48
N ASP A 67 8.73 -4.35 -21.71
CA ASP A 67 9.02 -3.80 -23.04
C ASP A 67 10.36 -4.27 -23.65
N HIS A 68 11.11 -5.12 -22.95
CA HIS A 68 12.46 -5.52 -23.36
C HIS A 68 12.80 -6.99 -23.07
N GLU A 69 13.85 -7.49 -23.73
CA GLU A 69 14.32 -8.89 -23.66
C GLU A 69 14.70 -9.36 -22.25
N ASN A 70 14.97 -8.44 -21.30
CA ASN A 70 15.34 -8.82 -19.93
C ASN A 70 14.15 -9.33 -19.08
N GLY A 71 12.90 -9.21 -19.55
CA GLY A 71 11.74 -9.90 -18.96
C GLY A 71 11.26 -9.38 -17.59
N TYR A 72 11.43 -8.09 -17.32
CA TYR A 72 10.94 -7.42 -16.12
C TYR A 72 10.51 -5.98 -16.44
N THR A 73 9.73 -5.37 -15.56
CA THR A 73 9.41 -3.93 -15.55
C THR A 73 9.71 -3.35 -14.16
N GLU A 74 9.54 -2.05 -13.99
CA GLU A 74 9.71 -1.39 -12.69
C GLU A 74 8.36 -1.27 -11.99
N LEU A 75 8.31 -1.67 -10.71
CA LEU A 75 7.10 -1.52 -9.90
C LEU A 75 6.71 -0.05 -9.83
N SER A 76 5.45 0.24 -10.12
CA SER A 76 4.86 1.57 -10.05
C SER A 76 3.42 1.46 -9.55
N GLY A 77 2.80 2.60 -9.21
CA GLY A 77 1.50 2.60 -8.53
C GLY A 77 0.38 1.92 -9.31
N HIS A 78 0.38 1.97 -10.65
CA HIS A 78 -0.69 1.34 -11.43
C HIS A 78 -0.60 -0.18 -11.50
N LEU A 79 0.52 -0.76 -11.07
CA LEU A 79 0.73 -2.20 -11.04
C LEU A 79 0.25 -2.84 -9.76
N MET A 80 -0.18 -2.07 -8.74
CA MET A 80 -0.54 -2.63 -7.45
C MET A 80 -1.73 -1.96 -6.78
N GLU A 81 -2.53 -2.79 -6.11
CA GLU A 81 -3.51 -2.37 -5.11
C GLU A 81 -2.95 -2.62 -3.71
N VAL A 82 -3.25 -1.70 -2.79
CA VAL A 82 -2.82 -1.82 -1.40
C VAL A 82 -3.99 -1.52 -0.47
N GLU A 83 -4.18 -2.36 0.54
CA GLU A 83 -5.08 -2.09 1.65
C GLU A 83 -4.30 -2.11 2.97
N MET A 84 -4.59 -1.17 3.86
CA MET A 84 -3.98 -1.13 5.19
C MET A 84 -5.01 -0.92 6.28
N ARG A 85 -4.71 -1.52 7.45
CA ARG A 85 -5.43 -1.27 8.69
C ARG A 85 -4.47 -0.65 9.70
N VAL A 86 -4.79 0.55 10.17
CA VAL A 86 -4.04 1.27 11.20
C VAL A 86 -4.89 1.34 12.46
N ALA A 87 -4.31 1.02 13.61
CA ALA A 87 -4.99 1.00 14.90
C ALA A 87 -4.24 1.87 15.92
N TYR A 88 -4.88 2.93 16.40
CA TYR A 88 -4.30 3.89 17.34
C TYR A 88 -5.33 4.26 18.42
N GLU A 89 -5.01 3.98 19.69
CA GLU A 89 -5.84 4.33 20.87
C GLU A 89 -7.34 4.01 20.70
N GLY A 90 -7.66 2.82 20.17
CA GLY A 90 -9.02 2.36 19.93
C GLY A 90 -9.64 2.81 18.61
N VAL A 91 -9.04 3.78 17.91
CA VAL A 91 -9.46 4.18 16.56
C VAL A 91 -8.84 3.24 15.51
N THR A 92 -9.68 2.71 14.63
CA THR A 92 -9.24 1.91 13.47
C THR A 92 -9.45 2.72 12.19
N VAL A 93 -8.41 2.85 11.38
CA VAL A 93 -8.45 3.44 10.04
C VAL A 93 -8.22 2.35 9.01
N ARG A 94 -9.11 2.26 8.02
CA ARG A 94 -8.95 1.42 6.84
C ARG A 94 -8.63 2.28 5.64
N THR A 95 -7.67 1.86 4.85
CA THR A 95 -7.25 2.60 3.66
C THR A 95 -7.15 1.71 2.43
N ARG A 96 -7.14 2.37 1.27
CA ARG A 96 -6.89 1.72 -0.01
C ARG A 96 -6.04 2.59 -0.92
N MET A 97 -5.20 1.97 -1.73
CA MET A 97 -4.60 2.53 -2.93
C MET A 97 -5.01 1.68 -4.11
N GLU A 98 -5.65 2.30 -5.10
CA GLU A 98 -6.10 1.66 -6.33
C GLU A 98 -6.11 2.68 -7.46
N MET A 99 -6.21 2.22 -8.71
CA MET A 99 -6.32 3.12 -9.85
C MET A 99 -7.70 3.79 -9.89
N GLU A 100 -7.71 5.12 -9.83
CA GLU A 100 -8.89 5.96 -10.00
C GLU A 100 -8.58 7.07 -11.00
N ASP A 101 -9.41 7.19 -12.04
CA ASP A 101 -9.28 8.21 -13.09
C ASP A 101 -7.85 8.36 -13.66
N GLY A 102 -7.15 7.23 -13.83
CA GLY A 102 -5.79 7.17 -14.36
C GLY A 102 -4.68 7.52 -13.37
N TYR A 103 -4.97 7.53 -12.06
CA TYR A 103 -4.01 7.82 -11.00
C TYR A 103 -4.08 6.79 -9.87
N PRO A 104 -2.95 6.30 -9.31
CA PRO A 104 -2.95 5.41 -8.15
C PRO A 104 -3.31 6.21 -6.89
N LEU A 105 -4.61 6.32 -6.60
CA LEU A 105 -5.12 7.19 -5.54
C LEU A 105 -5.07 6.49 -4.19
N MET A 106 -4.38 7.10 -3.23
CA MET A 106 -4.38 6.70 -1.82
C MET A 106 -5.54 7.39 -1.10
N LYS A 107 -6.39 6.62 -0.41
CA LYS A 107 -7.57 7.15 0.28
C LYS A 107 -7.85 6.45 1.60
N LEU A 108 -8.52 7.18 2.49
CA LEU A 108 -9.22 6.62 3.63
C LEU A 108 -10.52 5.97 3.13
N VAL A 109 -10.77 4.74 3.53
CA VAL A 109 -12.03 4.01 3.25
C VAL A 109 -12.98 4.16 4.42
N GLU A 110 -12.46 4.02 5.64
CA GLU A 110 -13.27 4.03 6.87
C GLU A 110 -12.43 4.50 8.05
N VAL A 111 -13.04 5.26 8.97
CA VAL A 111 -12.48 5.60 10.27
C VAL A 111 -13.51 5.19 11.32
N VAL A 112 -13.16 4.22 12.16
CA VAL A 112 -14.01 3.66 13.21
C VAL A 112 -13.45 4.11 14.55
N GLU A 113 -14.21 4.92 15.27
CA GLU A 113 -13.91 5.34 16.64
C GLU A 113 -14.57 4.37 17.65
N PRO A 114 -14.01 4.21 18.87
CA PRO A 114 -14.67 3.43 19.91
C PRO A 114 -16.01 4.07 20.30
N ASP A 115 -17.00 3.23 20.63
CA ASP A 115 -18.25 3.70 21.22
C ASP A 115 -17.96 4.32 22.61
N ASP A 116 -18.50 5.51 22.88
CA ASP A 116 -18.41 6.23 24.17
C ASP A 116 -19.03 5.46 25.36
#